data_AF-A0A0C9X3V4-F1
#
_entry.id   AF-A0A0C9X3V4-F1
#
_cell.length_a   1.000
_cell.length_b   1.000
_cell.length_c   1.000
_cell.angle_alpha   90.00
_cell.angle_beta   90.00
_cell.angle_gamma   90.00
#
_symmetry.space_group_name_H-M   'P 1'
#
loop_
_entity.id
_entity.type
_entity.pdbx_description
1 polymer ?
#
loop_
_entity_poly.entity_id
_entity_poly.type
_entity_poly.pdbx_seq_one_letter_code
_entity_poly.pdbx_strand_id
1 'polypeptide(L)'
;NLTIDEVMAFARLAFHLKRDIIQPQLVNEACGLDIPPEILPVSISIFLSNAIEIPLDSVQDCWEILSDYAWSLSEAPLFKADYVTFKQFGWELGLTAVTIYPSSDVCTNMDCPCIVPLKKDMQQQAVVYTHNLGVQPAWYIHIYCPTCKTSYHNNYSVCDGIPTYLQVGEHQFVDHKVVKMWRNQMLLGWFSASNAAHLYTITLSEDEYLVSCGLSDRPTTDHVWDAFVILSLLEDHVSQGTLLTVPHTGNQCDWFKVAMEDRTSWIIMQGQPNAVQHVCDKCMRIFEGRDGQFHECQLTACVCTLILAL
;
A
#
# COMPACT_ATOMS: atom_id res chain seq x y z
N ASN A 1 34.87 0.63 -16.91
CA ASN A 1 34.37 2.01 -17.01
C ASN A 1 32.88 1.96 -17.12
N LEU A 2 32.18 2.46 -16.11
CA LEU A 2 30.73 2.59 -16.15
C LEU A 2 30.32 3.73 -17.08
N THR A 3 29.20 3.58 -17.78
CA THR A 3 28.53 4.68 -18.47
C THR A 3 27.83 5.61 -17.47
N ILE A 4 27.48 6.82 -17.90
CA ILE A 4 26.72 7.76 -17.04
C ILE A 4 25.37 7.15 -16.65
N ASP A 5 24.72 6.45 -17.57
CA ASP A 5 23.42 5.81 -17.31
C ASP A 5 23.53 4.69 -16.27
N GLU A 6 24.60 3.90 -16.31
CA GLU A 6 24.90 2.86 -15.32
C GLU A 6 25.17 3.45 -13.93
N VAL A 7 25.95 4.54 -13.86
CA VAL A 7 26.20 5.26 -12.59
C VAL A 7 24.89 5.77 -11.99
N MET A 8 24.03 6.35 -12.81
CA MET A 8 22.72 6.85 -12.36
C MET A 8 21.77 5.72 -11.98
N ALA A 9 21.81 4.57 -12.68
CA ALA A 9 21.06 3.38 -12.33
C ALA A 9 21.52 2.78 -11.02
N PHE A 10 22.83 2.65 -10.79
CA PHE A 10 23.39 2.16 -9.54
C PHE A 10 22.90 3.00 -8.36
N ALA A 11 23.06 4.33 -8.43
CA ALA A 11 22.66 5.23 -7.36
C ALA A 11 21.14 5.18 -7.08
N ARG A 12 20.32 5.12 -8.13
CA ARG A 12 18.85 5.01 -8.00
C ARG A 12 18.42 3.70 -7.36
N LEU A 13 18.96 2.57 -7.81
CA LEU A 13 18.65 1.25 -7.25
C LEU A 13 19.11 1.13 -5.80
N ALA A 14 20.30 1.63 -5.48
CA ALA A 14 20.82 1.65 -4.11
C ALA A 14 19.98 2.55 -3.19
N PHE A 15 19.58 3.74 -3.67
CA PHE A 15 18.65 4.62 -2.95
C PHE A 15 17.34 3.91 -2.66
N HIS A 16 16.76 3.23 -3.65
CA HIS A 16 15.51 2.50 -3.49
C HIS A 16 15.62 1.38 -2.44
N LEU A 17 16.80 0.76 -2.34
CA LEU A 17 17.12 -0.31 -1.40
C LEU A 17 17.66 0.18 -0.05
N LYS A 18 17.61 1.49 0.25
CA LYS A 18 18.10 2.08 1.52
C LYS A 18 17.68 1.30 2.75
N ARG A 19 16.38 1.01 2.88
CA ARG A 19 15.88 0.25 4.03
C ARG A 19 16.46 -1.16 4.08
N ASP A 20 16.51 -1.87 2.95
CA ASP A 20 17.09 -3.21 2.88
C ASP A 20 18.60 -3.22 3.15
N ILE A 21 19.31 -2.14 2.84
CA ILE A 21 20.72 -1.93 3.16
C ILE A 21 20.94 -1.72 4.67
N ILE A 22 20.09 -0.93 5.33
CA ILE A 22 20.21 -0.58 6.77
C ILE A 22 19.81 -1.74 7.68
N GLN A 23 18.81 -2.53 7.29
CA GLN A 23 18.23 -3.56 8.14
C GLN A 23 19.24 -4.59 8.69
N PRO A 24 20.19 -5.15 7.91
CA PRO A 24 21.19 -6.06 8.45
C PRO A 24 22.36 -5.37 9.19
N GLN A 25 22.46 -4.04 9.16
CA GLN A 25 23.55 -3.31 9.81
C GLN A 25 23.40 -3.31 11.34
N LEU A 26 24.52 -3.25 12.04
CA LEU A 26 24.52 -3.12 13.50
C LEU A 26 23.85 -1.82 13.92
N VAL A 27 22.99 -1.90 14.93
CA VAL A 27 22.38 -0.72 15.55
C VAL A 27 23.42 -0.11 16.48
N ASN A 28 24.01 1.01 16.10
CA ASN A 28 24.78 1.85 17.00
C ASN A 28 24.17 3.26 17.04
N GLU A 29 24.39 3.98 18.14
CA GLU A 29 23.85 5.33 18.37
C GLU A 29 24.32 6.35 17.31
N ALA A 30 25.35 6.01 16.52
CA ALA A 30 25.91 6.82 15.45
C ALA A 30 25.42 6.44 14.03
N CYS A 31 24.83 5.25 13.81
CA CYS A 31 24.13 4.90 12.56
C CYS A 31 22.75 5.56 12.58
N GLY A 32 22.71 6.85 12.32
CA GLY A 32 21.48 7.49 11.87
C GLY A 32 21.05 6.88 10.53
N LEU A 33 19.74 6.94 10.23
CA LEU A 33 19.20 6.62 8.90
C LEU A 33 19.82 7.48 7.79
N ASP A 34 20.51 8.55 8.16
CA ASP A 34 21.05 9.58 7.26
C ASP A 34 22.51 9.34 6.84
N ILE A 35 23.16 8.30 7.35
CA ILE A 35 24.55 7.98 6.99
C ILE A 35 24.58 6.63 6.25
N PRO A 36 25.14 6.57 5.02
CA PRO A 36 25.28 5.31 4.31
C PRO A 36 26.25 4.39 5.07
N PRO A 37 25.95 3.08 5.19
CA PRO A 37 26.91 2.15 5.77
C PRO A 37 28.13 1.97 4.88
N GLU A 38 29.28 1.67 5.48
CA GLU A 38 30.53 1.44 4.77
C GLU A 38 30.48 0.20 3.87
N ILE A 39 29.75 -0.84 4.29
CA ILE A 39 29.70 -2.14 3.62
C ILE A 39 28.27 -2.48 3.22
N LEU A 40 28.08 -2.82 1.95
CA LEU A 40 26.80 -3.32 1.44
C LEU A 40 26.54 -4.78 1.88
N PRO A 41 25.28 -5.14 2.17
CA PRO A 41 24.90 -6.54 2.35
C PRO A 41 25.14 -7.36 1.08
N VAL A 42 25.55 -8.61 1.23
CA VAL A 42 25.90 -9.51 0.10
C VAL A 42 24.77 -9.63 -0.93
N SER A 43 23.51 -9.72 -0.48
CA SER A 43 22.34 -9.79 -1.38
C SER A 43 22.20 -8.52 -2.23
N ILE A 44 22.45 -7.35 -1.65
CA ILE A 44 22.42 -6.07 -2.37
C ILE A 44 23.58 -6.01 -3.37
N SER A 45 24.78 -6.46 -2.98
CA SER A 45 25.94 -6.46 -3.87
C SER A 45 25.74 -7.37 -5.08
N ILE A 46 25.19 -8.57 -4.88
CA ILE A 46 24.85 -9.50 -5.98
C ILE A 46 23.79 -8.88 -6.88
N PHE A 47 22.74 -8.28 -6.31
CA PHE A 47 21.70 -7.61 -7.09
C PHE A 47 22.26 -6.49 -7.96
N LEU A 48 23.03 -5.56 -7.38
CA LEU A 48 23.61 -4.42 -8.11
C LEU A 48 24.62 -4.87 -9.16
N SER A 49 25.43 -5.89 -8.87
CA SER A 49 26.34 -6.52 -9.84
C SER A 49 25.58 -7.02 -11.08
N ASN A 50 24.51 -7.78 -10.88
CA ASN A 50 23.70 -8.31 -11.98
C ASN A 50 22.90 -7.22 -12.70
N ALA A 51 22.36 -6.25 -11.95
CA ALA A 51 21.53 -5.18 -12.49
C ALA A 51 22.30 -4.21 -13.40
N ILE A 52 23.56 -3.93 -13.07
CA ILE A 52 24.44 -3.00 -13.79
C ILE A 52 25.43 -3.76 -14.70
N GLU A 53 25.41 -5.09 -14.68
CA GLU A 53 26.31 -5.97 -15.44
C GLU A 53 27.79 -5.71 -15.14
N ILE A 54 28.14 -5.48 -13.88
CA ILE A 54 29.51 -5.32 -13.41
C ILE A 54 29.99 -6.48 -12.56
N PRO A 55 31.31 -6.76 -12.53
CA PRO A 55 31.89 -7.74 -11.62
C PRO A 55 31.53 -7.45 -10.16
N LEU A 56 31.23 -8.51 -9.39
CA LEU A 56 30.80 -8.40 -7.99
C LEU A 56 31.83 -7.71 -7.09
N ASP A 57 33.12 -7.94 -7.36
CA ASP A 57 34.25 -7.30 -6.68
C ASP A 57 34.31 -5.79 -6.93
N SER A 58 33.79 -5.30 -8.06
CA SER A 58 33.74 -3.87 -8.39
C SER A 58 32.58 -3.12 -7.71
N VAL A 59 31.62 -3.83 -7.11
CA VAL A 59 30.43 -3.20 -6.51
C VAL A 59 30.77 -2.38 -5.27
N GLN A 60 31.70 -2.87 -4.44
CA GLN A 60 32.12 -2.14 -3.24
C GLN A 60 32.84 -0.83 -3.61
N ASP A 61 33.73 -0.86 -4.62
CA ASP A 61 34.38 0.35 -5.13
C ASP A 61 33.34 1.38 -5.64
N CYS A 62 32.30 0.91 -6.34
CA CYS A 62 31.21 1.77 -6.79
C CYS A 62 30.43 2.36 -5.61
N TRP A 63 30.18 1.56 -4.57
CA TRP A 63 29.49 2.02 -3.37
C TRP A 63 30.30 3.06 -2.60
N GLU A 64 31.61 2.87 -2.43
CA GLU A 64 32.48 3.85 -1.77
C GLU A 64 32.44 5.22 -2.47
N ILE A 65 32.30 5.24 -3.79
CA ILE A 65 32.24 6.48 -4.58
C ILE A 65 30.82 7.09 -4.58
N LEU A 66 29.78 6.26 -4.67
CA LEU A 66 28.42 6.70 -4.96
C LEU A 66 27.48 6.70 -3.74
N SER A 67 27.89 6.14 -2.62
CA SER A 67 27.05 5.97 -1.41
C SER A 67 26.47 7.28 -0.92
N ASP A 68 27.30 8.30 -0.70
CA ASP A 68 26.84 9.63 -0.25
C ASP A 68 25.84 10.25 -1.22
N TYR A 69 26.10 10.13 -2.52
CA TYR A 69 25.18 10.62 -3.53
C TYR A 69 23.84 9.88 -3.48
N ALA A 70 23.85 8.54 -3.52
CA ALA A 70 22.67 7.71 -3.39
C ALA A 70 21.92 7.97 -2.08
N TRP A 71 22.64 8.26 -0.98
CA TRP A 71 22.05 8.56 0.31
C TRP A 71 21.43 9.95 0.40
N SER A 72 21.96 10.92 -0.36
CA SER A 72 21.45 12.29 -0.40
C SER A 72 20.23 12.50 -1.29
N LEU A 73 19.89 11.54 -2.15
CA LEU A 73 18.70 11.64 -3.01
C LEU A 73 17.44 11.80 -2.15
N SER A 74 16.59 12.76 -2.50
CA SER A 74 15.26 12.95 -1.89
C SER A 74 14.20 12.09 -2.57
N GLU A 75 14.31 11.97 -3.90
CA GLU A 75 13.44 11.16 -4.74
C GLU A 75 14.25 10.54 -5.88
N ALA A 76 14.06 9.25 -6.12
CA ALA A 76 14.60 8.56 -7.28
C ALA A 76 13.56 7.53 -7.76
N PRO A 77 12.56 7.95 -8.55
CA PRO A 77 11.49 7.06 -8.98
C PRO A 77 12.07 5.97 -9.88
N LEU A 78 11.68 4.72 -9.63
CA LEU A 78 12.03 3.60 -10.49
C LEU A 78 11.38 3.72 -11.86
N PHE A 79 12.13 3.35 -12.90
CA PHE A 79 11.65 3.22 -14.26
C PHE A 79 11.09 1.82 -14.50
N LYS A 80 10.27 1.66 -15.55
CA LYS A 80 9.70 0.35 -15.92
C LYS A 80 10.76 -0.75 -16.08
N ALA A 81 11.93 -0.40 -16.61
CA ALA A 81 13.07 -1.32 -16.74
C ALA A 81 13.58 -1.81 -15.37
N ASP A 82 13.61 -0.94 -14.35
CA ASP A 82 14.08 -1.32 -13.02
C ASP A 82 13.17 -2.40 -12.40
N TYR A 83 11.84 -2.31 -12.61
CA TYR A 83 10.90 -3.36 -12.15
C TYR A 83 11.18 -4.72 -12.80
N VAL A 84 11.56 -4.72 -14.08
CA VAL A 84 11.97 -5.96 -14.77
C VAL A 84 13.27 -6.51 -14.16
N THR A 85 14.25 -5.63 -13.90
CA THR A 85 15.50 -6.00 -13.23
C THR A 85 15.26 -6.61 -11.84
N PHE A 86 14.34 -6.05 -11.04
CA PHE A 86 13.96 -6.61 -9.75
C PHE A 86 13.33 -7.99 -9.86
N LYS A 87 12.46 -8.22 -10.85
CA LYS A 87 11.90 -9.55 -11.11
C LYS A 87 13.00 -10.52 -11.55
N GLN A 88 13.91 -10.08 -12.40
CA GLN A 88 14.93 -10.97 -12.94
C GLN A 88 16.00 -11.36 -11.90
N PHE A 89 16.43 -10.44 -11.06
CA PHE A 89 17.59 -10.63 -10.18
C PHE A 89 17.32 -10.42 -8.69
N GLY A 90 16.21 -9.79 -8.32
CA GLY A 90 15.94 -9.38 -6.93
C GLY A 90 15.23 -10.43 -6.09
N TRP A 91 14.23 -11.13 -6.66
CA TRP A 91 13.30 -11.95 -5.87
C TRP A 91 13.95 -13.08 -5.08
N GLU A 92 14.83 -13.85 -5.72
CA GLU A 92 15.58 -14.94 -5.08
C GLU A 92 16.53 -14.42 -3.98
N LEU A 93 16.87 -13.13 -4.02
CA LEU A 93 17.68 -12.44 -3.01
C LEU A 93 16.82 -11.79 -1.92
N GLY A 94 15.49 -11.95 -1.97
CA GLY A 94 14.55 -11.31 -1.05
C GLY A 94 14.36 -9.81 -1.29
N LEU A 95 14.65 -9.33 -2.51
CA LEU A 95 14.56 -7.92 -2.91
C LEU A 95 13.46 -7.69 -3.95
N THR A 96 12.72 -6.60 -3.81
CA THR A 96 11.61 -6.24 -4.70
C THR A 96 11.59 -4.76 -5.00
N ALA A 97 11.06 -4.40 -6.16
CA ALA A 97 10.76 -3.01 -6.49
C ALA A 97 9.69 -2.40 -5.56
N VAL A 98 8.83 -3.24 -4.98
CA VAL A 98 7.80 -2.80 -4.03
C VAL A 98 8.02 -3.51 -2.70
N THR A 99 8.39 -2.77 -1.66
CA THR A 99 8.52 -3.30 -0.30
C THR A 99 7.65 -2.47 0.63
N ILE A 100 6.73 -3.14 1.30
CA ILE A 100 5.70 -2.51 2.14
C ILE A 100 6.18 -2.56 3.58
N TYR A 101 6.65 -1.42 4.06
CA TYR A 101 7.05 -1.20 5.44
C TYR A 101 5.96 -0.44 6.20
N PRO A 102 5.95 -0.49 7.54
CA PRO A 102 5.19 0.45 8.35
C PRO A 102 5.60 1.90 8.07
N SER A 103 4.75 2.85 8.46
CA SER A 103 4.97 4.28 8.25
C SER A 103 6.21 4.82 8.99
N SER A 104 6.55 4.23 10.14
CA SER A 104 7.68 4.63 10.95
C SER A 104 8.69 3.51 11.10
N ASP A 105 9.98 3.87 11.06
CA ASP A 105 11.11 2.98 11.32
C ASP A 105 11.52 2.97 12.80
N VAL A 106 10.82 3.72 13.66
CA VAL A 106 11.06 3.81 15.10
C VAL A 106 9.80 3.45 15.89
N CYS A 107 9.95 3.22 17.19
CA CYS A 107 8.82 2.98 18.08
C CYS A 107 7.97 4.25 18.21
N THR A 108 6.68 4.19 17.86
CA THR A 108 5.75 5.33 17.98
C THR A 108 4.98 5.34 19.30
N ASN A 109 5.18 4.33 20.14
CA ASN A 109 4.64 4.32 21.50
C ASN A 109 5.36 5.34 22.37
N MET A 110 4.64 6.40 22.78
CA MET A 110 5.16 7.52 23.56
C MET A 110 5.70 7.11 24.94
N ASP A 111 5.22 6.00 25.49
CA ASP A 111 5.67 5.47 26.79
C ASP A 111 6.86 4.50 26.65
N CYS A 112 7.33 4.25 25.42
CA CYS A 112 8.43 3.35 25.16
C CYS A 112 9.78 4.09 25.13
N PRO A 113 10.80 3.67 25.91
CA PRO A 113 12.12 4.31 25.88
C PRO A 113 12.98 3.88 24.67
N CYS A 114 12.41 3.15 23.70
CA CYS A 114 13.14 2.69 22.53
C CYS A 114 13.32 3.83 21.53
N ILE A 115 14.55 4.36 21.45
CA ILE A 115 14.92 5.48 20.56
C ILE A 115 15.68 5.02 19.31
N VAL A 116 15.97 3.72 19.19
CA VAL A 116 16.74 3.17 18.07
C VAL A 116 15.82 2.71 16.94
N PRO A 117 16.30 2.70 15.68
CA PRO A 117 15.56 2.13 14.56
C PRO A 117 15.18 0.66 14.81
N LEU A 118 13.93 0.33 14.53
CA LEU A 118 13.38 -1.01 14.67
C LEU A 118 13.88 -1.92 13.54
N LYS A 119 14.05 -3.20 13.86
CA LYS A 119 14.50 -4.22 12.92
C LYS A 119 13.35 -5.05 12.41
N LYS A 120 13.52 -5.56 11.19
CA LYS A 120 12.67 -6.59 10.58
C LYS A 120 12.52 -7.77 11.55
N ASP A 121 11.28 -8.12 11.85
CA ASP A 121 10.91 -9.29 12.63
C ASP A 121 10.35 -10.38 11.71
N MET A 122 9.47 -9.98 10.79
CA MET A 122 8.84 -10.88 9.84
C MET A 122 8.85 -10.26 8.44
N GLN A 123 9.05 -11.12 7.44
CA GLN A 123 8.95 -10.78 6.02
C GLN A 123 8.06 -11.81 5.33
N GLN A 124 7.00 -11.34 4.67
CA GLN A 124 6.00 -12.17 3.98
C GLN A 124 5.87 -11.77 2.52
N GLN A 125 5.67 -12.76 1.66
CA GLN A 125 5.41 -12.51 0.24
C GLN A 125 4.05 -11.84 0.09
N ALA A 126 3.97 -10.85 -0.78
CA ALA A 126 2.76 -10.12 -1.05
C ALA A 126 2.64 -9.80 -2.55
N VAL A 127 1.43 -9.49 -2.97
CA VAL A 127 1.13 -9.00 -4.32
C VAL A 127 0.52 -7.61 -4.24
N VAL A 128 0.96 -6.73 -5.13
CA VAL A 128 0.49 -5.35 -5.21
C VAL A 128 -0.12 -5.09 -6.57
N TYR A 129 -1.40 -4.72 -6.56
CA TYR A 129 -2.11 -4.27 -7.75
C TYR A 129 -1.81 -2.78 -7.96
N THR A 130 -1.03 -2.44 -8.99
CA THR A 130 -0.60 -1.07 -9.29
C THR A 130 -1.26 -0.52 -10.54
N HIS A 131 -1.42 0.80 -10.60
CA HIS A 131 -2.16 1.43 -11.71
C HIS A 131 -1.41 1.41 -13.05
N ASN A 132 -0.08 1.61 -13.05
CA ASN A 132 0.70 1.82 -14.28
C ASN A 132 1.67 0.69 -14.63
N LEU A 133 2.02 -0.16 -13.65
CA LEU A 133 3.05 -1.17 -13.81
C LEU A 133 2.46 -2.58 -13.84
N GLY A 134 1.14 -2.68 -13.78
CA GLY A 134 0.45 -3.95 -13.62
C GLY A 134 0.64 -4.52 -12.23
N VAL A 135 0.59 -5.85 -12.14
CA VAL A 135 0.74 -6.54 -10.87
C VAL A 135 2.22 -6.69 -10.53
N GLN A 136 2.57 -6.42 -9.27
CA GLN A 136 3.95 -6.45 -8.80
C GLN A 136 4.10 -7.42 -7.62
N PRO A 137 5.13 -8.29 -7.63
CA PRO A 137 5.52 -9.02 -6.43
C PRO A 137 6.11 -8.04 -5.42
N ALA A 138 5.84 -8.30 -4.15
CA ALA A 138 6.29 -7.45 -3.07
C ALA A 138 6.67 -8.27 -1.84
N TRP A 139 7.43 -7.61 -0.97
CA TRP A 139 7.63 -8.07 0.40
C TRP A 139 6.88 -7.17 1.36
N TYR A 140 6.09 -7.77 2.22
CA TYR A 140 5.42 -7.13 3.34
C TYR A 140 6.21 -7.37 4.63
N ILE A 141 6.53 -6.29 5.32
CA ILE A 141 7.48 -6.28 6.44
C ILE A 141 6.77 -5.91 7.74
N HIS A 142 7.00 -6.72 8.78
CA HIS A 142 6.74 -6.34 10.17
C HIS A 142 8.05 -5.95 10.85
N ILE A 143 8.01 -4.89 11.63
CA ILE A 143 9.11 -4.49 12.51
C ILE A 143 8.66 -4.62 13.96
N TYR A 144 9.56 -5.02 14.84
CA TYR A 144 9.23 -5.32 16.23
C TYR A 144 10.02 -4.45 17.19
N CYS A 145 9.34 -3.88 18.18
CA CYS A 145 10.00 -3.19 19.27
C CYS A 145 10.27 -4.18 20.42
N PRO A 146 11.55 -4.52 20.70
CA PRO A 146 11.89 -5.46 21.76
C PRO A 146 11.62 -4.91 23.16
N THR A 147 11.48 -3.59 23.31
CA THR A 147 11.26 -2.92 24.59
C THR A 147 9.80 -2.97 25.03
N CYS A 148 8.88 -2.41 24.23
CA CYS A 148 7.45 -2.40 24.56
C CYS A 148 6.68 -3.61 24.00
N LYS A 149 7.36 -4.52 23.29
CA LYS A 149 6.79 -5.75 22.73
C LYS A 149 5.70 -5.52 21.67
N THR A 150 5.69 -4.34 21.06
CA THR A 150 4.75 -3.97 19.99
C THR A 150 5.31 -4.39 18.63
N SER A 151 4.45 -5.03 17.83
CA SER A 151 4.72 -5.31 16.41
C SER A 151 4.04 -4.25 15.55
N TYR A 152 4.80 -3.62 14.67
CA TYR A 152 4.34 -2.61 13.74
C TYR A 152 4.29 -3.19 12.33
N HIS A 153 3.20 -2.91 11.64
CA HIS A 153 2.86 -3.46 10.33
C HIS A 153 2.11 -2.37 9.52
N ASN A 154 1.91 -2.53 8.20
CA ASN A 154 1.46 -1.43 7.31
C ASN A 154 0.17 -0.73 7.79
N ASN A 155 -0.78 -1.51 8.30
CA ASN A 155 -2.05 -1.01 8.81
C ASN A 155 -2.09 -0.82 10.34
N TYR A 156 -0.93 -0.82 11.03
CA TYR A 156 -0.89 -0.71 12.49
C TYR A 156 -1.46 0.63 12.97
N SER A 157 -1.07 1.73 12.34
CA SER A 157 -1.60 3.06 12.66
C SER A 157 -1.57 3.93 11.42
N VAL A 158 -2.72 4.44 11.00
CA VAL A 158 -2.81 5.37 9.87
C VAL A 158 -2.81 6.79 10.42
N CYS A 159 -1.65 7.23 10.91
CA CYS A 159 -1.47 8.57 11.49
C CYS A 159 -1.15 9.64 10.44
N ASP A 160 -0.57 9.25 9.31
CA ASP A 160 0.03 10.15 8.31
C ASP A 160 -0.73 10.15 6.98
N GLY A 161 -2.05 10.27 7.04
CA GLY A 161 -2.91 10.33 5.85
C GLY A 161 -3.11 8.95 5.18
N ILE A 162 -3.50 8.97 3.90
CA ILE A 162 -3.90 7.74 3.19
C ILE A 162 -2.65 6.98 2.72
N PRO A 163 -2.44 5.71 3.11
CA PRO A 163 -1.31 4.92 2.65
C PRO A 163 -1.28 4.77 1.13
N THR A 164 -0.08 4.64 0.57
CA THR A 164 0.08 4.36 -0.87
C THR A 164 -0.57 3.03 -1.26
N TYR A 165 -0.40 2.01 -0.42
CA TYR A 165 -0.93 0.66 -0.64
C TYR A 165 -1.87 0.27 0.50
N LEU A 166 -3.10 -0.09 0.14
CA LEU A 166 -4.11 -0.58 1.06
C LEU A 166 -4.05 -2.11 1.12
N GLN A 167 -3.98 -2.68 2.32
CA GLN A 167 -4.06 -4.12 2.51
C GLN A 167 -5.53 -4.57 2.41
N VAL A 168 -5.85 -5.37 1.40
CA VAL A 168 -7.21 -5.83 1.07
C VAL A 168 -7.38 -7.34 1.22
N GLY A 169 -6.33 -8.02 1.65
CA GLY A 169 -6.30 -9.43 2.01
C GLY A 169 -5.03 -9.71 2.79
N GLU A 170 -4.81 -10.96 3.19
CA GLU A 170 -3.66 -11.34 4.00
C GLU A 170 -2.33 -10.99 3.30
N HIS A 171 -2.25 -11.27 2.00
CA HIS A 171 -1.06 -11.06 1.17
C HIS A 171 -1.32 -10.13 -0.03
N GLN A 172 -2.46 -9.43 -0.05
CA GLN A 172 -2.93 -8.66 -1.20
C GLN A 172 -3.03 -7.18 -0.85
N PHE A 173 -2.41 -6.36 -1.68
CA PHE A 173 -2.38 -4.91 -1.52
C PHE A 173 -2.78 -4.21 -2.82
N VAL A 174 -3.43 -3.05 -2.69
CA VAL A 174 -3.89 -2.26 -3.84
C VAL A 174 -3.37 -0.83 -3.70
N ASP A 175 -2.74 -0.32 -4.76
CA ASP A 175 -2.42 1.11 -4.90
C ASP A 175 -3.72 1.93 -4.83
N HIS A 176 -3.78 2.96 -3.99
CA HIS A 176 -4.98 3.80 -3.87
C HIS A 176 -5.45 4.36 -5.23
N LYS A 177 -4.56 4.52 -6.22
CA LYS A 177 -4.91 4.96 -7.58
C LYS A 177 -5.74 3.92 -8.32
N VAL A 178 -5.47 2.63 -8.12
CA VAL A 178 -6.28 1.52 -8.65
C VAL A 178 -7.65 1.53 -8.00
N VAL A 179 -7.73 1.78 -6.69
CA VAL A 179 -9.02 1.90 -6.00
C VAL A 179 -9.84 3.07 -6.55
N LYS A 180 -9.22 4.23 -6.77
CA LYS A 180 -9.87 5.39 -7.41
C LYS A 180 -10.32 5.08 -8.84
N MET A 181 -9.54 4.31 -9.59
CA MET A 181 -9.94 3.82 -10.91
C MET A 181 -11.18 2.92 -10.82
N TRP A 182 -11.20 1.92 -9.94
CA TRP A 182 -12.38 1.07 -9.72
C TRP A 182 -13.60 1.86 -9.29
N ARG A 183 -13.44 2.82 -8.36
CA ARG A 183 -14.51 3.74 -7.96
C ARG A 183 -15.08 4.48 -9.16
N ASN A 184 -14.24 5.03 -10.03
CA ASN A 184 -14.68 5.74 -11.23
C ASN A 184 -15.37 4.80 -12.24
N GLN A 185 -14.89 3.58 -12.41
CA GLN A 185 -15.54 2.57 -13.25
C GLN A 185 -16.93 2.20 -12.72
N MET A 186 -17.08 2.05 -11.40
CA MET A 186 -18.37 1.76 -10.78
C MET A 186 -19.32 2.97 -10.87
N LEU A 187 -18.83 4.17 -10.59
CA LEU A 187 -19.63 5.40 -10.56
C LEU A 187 -20.06 5.87 -11.96
N LEU A 188 -19.12 5.92 -12.91
CA LEU A 188 -19.34 6.51 -14.23
C LEU A 188 -19.57 5.46 -15.31
N GLY A 189 -18.89 4.31 -15.18
CA GLY A 189 -18.98 3.21 -16.13
C GLY A 189 -20.10 2.21 -15.81
N TRP A 190 -20.72 2.29 -14.63
CA TRP A 190 -21.73 1.33 -14.17
C TRP A 190 -21.21 -0.11 -14.07
N PHE A 191 -19.90 -0.26 -13.77
CA PHE A 191 -19.26 -1.56 -13.61
C PHE A 191 -19.72 -2.17 -12.29
N SER A 192 -19.94 -3.49 -12.26
CA SER A 192 -19.92 -4.23 -10.99
C SER A 192 -18.47 -4.31 -10.48
N ALA A 193 -18.29 -4.51 -9.17
CA ALA A 193 -16.97 -4.76 -8.59
C ALA A 193 -16.26 -5.95 -9.26
N SER A 194 -17.00 -7.02 -9.59
CA SER A 194 -16.47 -8.15 -10.34
C SER A 194 -15.99 -7.77 -11.76
N ASN A 195 -16.72 -6.90 -12.47
CA ASN A 195 -16.32 -6.41 -13.78
C ASN A 195 -15.09 -5.50 -13.70
N ALA A 196 -14.98 -4.69 -12.63
CA ALA A 196 -13.82 -3.84 -12.38
C ALA A 196 -12.55 -4.66 -12.11
N ALA A 197 -12.65 -5.69 -11.25
CA ALA A 197 -11.56 -6.64 -11.01
C ALA A 197 -11.14 -7.40 -12.28
N HIS A 198 -12.12 -7.85 -13.06
CA HIS A 198 -11.87 -8.56 -14.31
C HIS A 198 -11.24 -7.66 -15.39
N LEU A 199 -11.72 -6.42 -15.53
CA LEU A 199 -11.12 -5.45 -16.44
C LEU A 199 -9.67 -5.15 -16.06
N TYR A 200 -9.39 -4.96 -14.77
CA TYR A 200 -8.01 -4.80 -14.29
C TYR A 200 -7.16 -6.02 -14.70
N THR A 201 -7.65 -7.24 -14.48
CA THR A 201 -6.92 -8.46 -14.83
C THR A 201 -6.57 -8.50 -16.32
N ILE A 202 -7.53 -8.25 -17.21
CA ILE A 202 -7.30 -8.31 -18.66
C ILE A 202 -6.36 -7.21 -19.16
N THR A 203 -6.31 -6.06 -18.48
CA THR A 203 -5.56 -4.89 -18.94
C THR A 203 -4.17 -4.76 -18.32
N LEU A 204 -3.99 -5.27 -17.11
CA LEU A 204 -2.83 -4.99 -16.26
C LEU A 204 -2.22 -6.24 -15.61
N SER A 205 -2.89 -7.38 -15.65
CA SER A 205 -2.30 -8.67 -15.24
C SER A 205 -1.72 -9.38 -16.46
N GLU A 206 -0.46 -9.07 -16.75
CA GLU A 206 0.35 -9.84 -17.70
C GLU A 206 1.67 -10.17 -17.01
N ASP A 207 1.66 -11.19 -16.15
CA ASP A 207 2.92 -11.64 -15.59
C ASP A 207 2.95 -13.13 -15.24
N GLU A 208 3.53 -13.93 -16.16
CA GLU A 208 3.91 -15.33 -15.89
C GLU A 208 4.82 -15.44 -14.65
N TYR A 209 5.53 -14.35 -14.30
CA TYR A 209 6.43 -14.28 -13.16
C TYR A 209 5.74 -14.40 -11.80
N LEU A 210 4.50 -13.94 -11.65
CA LEU A 210 3.81 -14.05 -10.36
C LEU A 210 3.44 -15.50 -10.02
N VAL A 211 3.23 -16.30 -11.05
CA VAL A 211 2.96 -17.73 -10.92
C VAL A 211 4.18 -18.47 -10.37
N SER A 212 5.40 -18.11 -10.79
CA SER A 212 6.62 -18.71 -10.22
C SER A 212 6.83 -18.34 -8.75
N CYS A 213 6.27 -17.21 -8.32
CA CYS A 213 6.30 -16.74 -6.93
C CYS A 213 5.19 -17.35 -6.05
N GLY A 214 4.26 -18.13 -6.63
CA GLY A 214 3.11 -18.70 -5.90
C GLY A 214 2.04 -17.67 -5.50
N LEU A 215 2.05 -16.48 -6.10
CA LEU A 215 1.14 -15.38 -5.78
C LEU A 215 0.01 -15.26 -6.81
N SER A 216 -1.19 -14.87 -6.36
CA SER A 216 -2.32 -14.61 -7.26
C SER A 216 -2.19 -13.25 -7.92
N ASP A 217 -2.08 -13.24 -9.25
CA ASP A 217 -2.05 -12.04 -10.08
C ASP A 217 -3.43 -11.43 -10.32
N ARG A 218 -4.50 -12.03 -9.80
CA ARG A 218 -5.88 -11.58 -10.06
C ARG A 218 -6.54 -10.98 -8.83
N PRO A 219 -6.98 -9.71 -8.88
CA PRO A 219 -7.85 -9.17 -7.84
C PRO A 219 -9.22 -9.89 -7.88
N THR A 220 -9.82 -10.07 -6.70
CA THR A 220 -11.17 -10.64 -6.55
C THR A 220 -12.20 -9.53 -6.39
N THR A 221 -13.48 -9.87 -6.46
CA THR A 221 -14.58 -8.95 -6.14
C THR A 221 -14.45 -8.41 -4.70
N ASP A 222 -14.04 -9.27 -3.77
CA ASP A 222 -13.90 -8.90 -2.35
C ASP A 222 -12.76 -7.90 -2.18
N HIS A 223 -11.61 -8.10 -2.84
CA HIS A 223 -10.51 -7.13 -2.82
C HIS A 223 -10.95 -5.74 -3.30
N VAL A 224 -11.84 -5.65 -4.31
CA VAL A 224 -12.36 -4.36 -4.79
C VAL A 224 -13.24 -3.68 -3.74
N TRP A 225 -14.13 -4.45 -3.09
CA TRP A 225 -14.99 -3.92 -2.03
C TRP A 225 -14.21 -3.51 -0.80
N ASP A 226 -13.27 -4.34 -0.35
CA ASP A 226 -12.41 -4.04 0.79
C ASP A 226 -11.57 -2.78 0.52
N ALA A 227 -10.97 -2.67 -0.67
CA ALA A 227 -10.22 -1.48 -1.05
C ALA A 227 -11.10 -0.22 -1.04
N PHE A 228 -12.31 -0.32 -1.57
CA PHE A 228 -13.27 0.77 -1.59
C PHE A 228 -13.66 1.22 -0.18
N VAL A 229 -14.03 0.27 0.69
CA VAL A 229 -14.41 0.54 2.09
C VAL A 229 -13.25 1.20 2.84
N ILE A 230 -12.05 0.62 2.76
CA ILE A 230 -10.87 1.13 3.45
C ILE A 230 -10.55 2.55 2.97
N LEU A 231 -10.53 2.78 1.66
CA LEU A 231 -10.23 4.11 1.11
C LEU A 231 -11.29 5.14 1.52
N SER A 232 -12.58 4.81 1.44
CA SER A 232 -13.67 5.71 1.82
C SER A 232 -13.60 6.09 3.30
N LEU A 233 -13.33 5.14 4.19
CA LEU A 233 -13.16 5.43 5.63
C LEU A 233 -11.96 6.33 5.87
N LEU A 234 -10.83 6.07 5.21
CA LEU A 234 -9.64 6.89 5.33
C LEU A 234 -9.85 8.31 4.80
N GLU A 235 -10.48 8.47 3.63
CA GLU A 235 -10.81 9.79 3.07
C GLU A 235 -11.78 10.56 3.98
N ASP A 236 -12.77 9.88 4.57
CA ASP A 236 -13.73 10.48 5.50
C ASP A 236 -13.04 10.99 6.77
N HIS A 237 -12.24 10.16 7.44
CA HIS A 237 -11.49 10.55 8.63
C HIS A 237 -10.53 11.71 8.35
N VAL A 238 -9.81 11.67 7.22
CA VAL A 238 -8.95 12.78 6.77
C VAL A 238 -9.77 14.06 6.58
N SER A 239 -10.96 13.98 5.97
CA SER A 239 -11.82 15.15 5.75
C SER A 239 -12.35 15.76 7.05
N GLN A 240 -12.56 14.94 8.07
CA GLN A 240 -13.01 15.35 9.41
C GLN A 240 -11.86 15.77 10.33
N GLY A 241 -10.60 15.61 9.90
CA GLY A 241 -9.42 15.84 10.74
C GLY A 241 -9.32 14.87 11.92
N THR A 242 -9.83 13.65 11.75
CA THR A 242 -9.77 12.58 12.76
C THR A 242 -8.93 11.40 12.26
N LEU A 243 -8.58 10.47 13.16
CA LEU A 243 -7.80 9.28 12.82
C LEU A 243 -8.71 8.04 12.79
N LEU A 244 -8.63 7.26 11.72
CA LEU A 244 -9.31 5.96 11.64
C LEU A 244 -8.66 5.01 12.65
N THR A 245 -9.43 4.59 13.64
CA THR A 245 -8.98 3.61 14.64
C THR A 245 -9.74 2.31 14.41
N VAL A 246 -9.01 1.23 14.13
CA VAL A 246 -9.57 -0.11 13.97
C VAL A 246 -9.01 -1.06 15.03
N PRO A 247 -9.78 -2.07 15.47
CA PRO A 247 -9.27 -3.08 16.40
C PRO A 247 -8.04 -3.80 15.85
N HIS A 248 -7.03 -4.04 16.69
CA HIS A 248 -5.81 -4.79 16.32
C HIS A 248 -5.99 -6.32 16.33
N THR A 249 -7.18 -6.82 16.68
CA THR A 249 -7.45 -8.25 16.84
C THR A 249 -8.76 -8.63 16.17
N GLY A 250 -8.87 -9.86 15.69
CA GLY A 250 -10.06 -10.39 15.01
C GLY A 250 -9.83 -10.57 13.51
N ASN A 251 -10.86 -10.99 12.79
CA ASN A 251 -10.79 -11.10 11.34
C ASN A 251 -10.74 -9.71 10.69
N GLN A 252 -9.95 -9.58 9.62
CA GLN A 252 -9.80 -8.31 8.88
C GLN A 252 -11.16 -7.75 8.40
N CYS A 253 -12.09 -8.62 8.01
CA CYS A 253 -13.43 -8.22 7.57
C CYS A 253 -14.27 -7.57 8.70
N ASP A 254 -13.96 -7.86 9.97
CA ASP A 254 -14.66 -7.29 11.11
C ASP A 254 -14.04 -5.95 11.57
N TRP A 255 -12.77 -5.68 11.23
CA TRP A 255 -12.06 -4.47 11.67
C TRP A 255 -12.73 -3.18 11.21
N PHE A 256 -13.22 -3.17 9.96
CA PHE A 256 -13.83 -2.00 9.36
C PHE A 256 -15.34 -1.94 9.58
N LYS A 257 -15.96 -3.00 10.11
CA LYS A 257 -17.41 -3.05 10.32
C LYS A 257 -17.88 -2.00 11.32
N VAL A 258 -17.19 -1.88 12.46
CA VAL A 258 -17.50 -0.88 13.49
C VAL A 258 -17.34 0.53 12.92
N ALA A 259 -16.23 0.80 12.23
CA ALA A 259 -15.98 2.10 11.59
C ALA A 259 -17.06 2.45 10.53
N MET A 260 -17.53 1.46 9.77
CA MET A 260 -18.64 1.63 8.83
C MET A 260 -19.98 1.92 9.53
N GLU A 261 -20.28 1.25 10.64
CA GLU A 261 -21.47 1.49 11.45
C GLU A 261 -21.46 2.89 12.08
N ASP A 262 -20.31 3.32 12.59
CA ASP A 262 -20.12 4.66 13.16
C ASP A 262 -20.32 5.74 12.09
N ARG A 263 -19.71 5.56 10.92
CA ARG A 263 -19.89 6.47 9.78
C ARG A 263 -21.34 6.51 9.31
N THR A 264 -21.99 5.34 9.21
CA THR A 264 -23.42 5.26 8.82
C THR A 264 -24.29 6.00 9.82
N SER A 265 -24.02 5.84 11.12
CA SER A 265 -24.73 6.54 12.19
C SER A 265 -24.53 8.05 12.10
N TRP A 266 -23.29 8.50 11.82
CA TRP A 266 -23.00 9.91 11.61
C TRP A 266 -23.77 10.48 10.41
N ILE A 267 -23.79 9.77 9.27
CA ILE A 267 -24.55 10.18 8.07
C ILE A 267 -26.05 10.26 8.36
N ILE A 268 -26.61 9.30 9.11
CA ILE A 268 -28.02 9.32 9.51
C ILE A 268 -28.33 10.56 10.36
N MET A 269 -27.43 10.92 11.27
CA MET A 269 -27.65 12.01 12.23
C MET A 269 -27.39 13.40 11.64
N GLN A 270 -26.36 13.54 10.81
CA GLN A 270 -25.90 14.83 10.28
C GLN A 270 -26.31 15.06 8.82
N GLY A 271 -26.85 14.03 8.16
CA GLY A 271 -27.01 14.01 6.71
C GLY A 271 -25.67 13.81 6.01
N GLN A 272 -25.71 13.44 4.74
CA GLN A 272 -24.51 13.31 3.94
C GLN A 272 -24.15 14.66 3.28
N PRO A 273 -22.93 15.19 3.50
CA PRO A 273 -22.47 16.38 2.80
C PRO A 273 -22.42 16.15 1.29
N ASN A 274 -22.96 17.10 0.51
CA ASN A 274 -23.00 17.05 -0.96
C ASN A 274 -23.74 15.83 -1.55
N ALA A 275 -24.63 15.18 -0.79
CA ALA A 275 -25.49 14.15 -1.37
C ALA A 275 -26.19 14.70 -2.61
N VAL A 276 -25.94 14.04 -3.75
CA VAL A 276 -26.75 14.25 -4.94
C VAL A 276 -28.17 13.91 -4.51
N GLN A 277 -29.10 14.87 -4.62
CA GLN A 277 -30.53 14.62 -4.44
C GLN A 277 -31.00 13.69 -5.57
N HIS A 278 -30.65 12.43 -5.48
CA HIS A 278 -31.00 11.43 -6.46
C HIS A 278 -32.40 10.91 -6.13
N VAL A 279 -33.36 11.33 -6.93
CA VAL A 279 -34.74 10.87 -6.87
C VAL A 279 -34.95 9.89 -8.02
N CYS A 280 -35.01 8.59 -7.70
CA CYS A 280 -35.48 7.58 -8.63
C CYS A 280 -36.41 6.60 -7.90
N ASP A 281 -37.25 5.91 -8.66
CA ASP A 281 -38.26 4.97 -8.15
C ASP A 281 -37.66 3.78 -7.36
N LYS A 282 -36.33 3.61 -7.41
CA LYS A 282 -35.60 2.62 -6.61
C LYS A 282 -35.07 3.18 -5.28
N CYS A 283 -34.69 4.45 -5.24
CA CYS A 283 -34.09 5.11 -4.06
C CYS A 283 -35.13 5.86 -3.22
N MET A 284 -36.25 6.25 -3.81
CA MET A 284 -37.37 6.89 -3.14
C MET A 284 -38.59 5.97 -3.27
N ARG A 285 -39.08 5.46 -2.13
CA ARG A 285 -40.35 4.75 -2.08
C ARG A 285 -41.42 5.68 -1.57
N ILE A 286 -42.46 5.85 -2.39
CA ILE A 286 -43.69 6.52 -2.00
C ILE A 286 -44.67 5.42 -1.60
N PHE A 287 -45.19 5.46 -0.38
CA PHE A 287 -46.23 4.55 0.06
C PHE A 287 -47.40 5.30 0.66
N GLU A 288 -48.60 4.73 0.49
CA GLU A 288 -49.82 5.28 1.02
C GLU A 288 -49.97 4.90 2.50
N GLY A 289 -50.09 5.92 3.35
CA GLY A 289 -50.34 5.80 4.77
C GLY A 289 -51.76 5.35 5.07
N ARG A 290 -52.01 4.93 6.32
CA ARG A 290 -53.34 4.51 6.79
C ARG A 290 -54.38 5.65 6.82
N ASP A 291 -53.92 6.87 6.68
CA ASP A 291 -54.69 8.11 6.58
C ASP A 291 -54.99 8.53 5.12
N GLY A 292 -54.54 7.75 4.13
CA GLY A 292 -54.65 8.08 2.71
C GLY A 292 -53.66 9.16 2.24
N GLN A 293 -52.68 9.53 3.07
CA GLN A 293 -51.60 10.43 2.66
C GLN A 293 -50.42 9.64 2.09
N PHE A 294 -49.77 10.19 1.07
CA PHE A 294 -48.53 9.61 0.55
C PHE A 294 -47.35 10.04 1.41
N HIS A 295 -46.58 9.07 1.87
CA HIS A 295 -45.34 9.31 2.60
C HIS A 295 -44.15 8.95 1.72
N GLU A 296 -43.16 9.84 1.70
CA GLU A 296 -41.89 9.63 1.02
C GLU A 296 -40.89 9.02 2.01
N CYS A 297 -40.28 7.90 1.63
CA CYS A 297 -39.18 7.29 2.35
C CYS A 297 -37.99 7.14 1.41
N GLN A 298 -36.92 7.85 1.75
CA GLN A 298 -35.65 7.72 1.04
C GLN A 298 -34.91 6.49 1.58
N LEU A 299 -34.78 5.47 0.73
CA LEU A 299 -33.91 4.32 1.01
C LEU A 299 -32.47 4.78 0.80
N THR A 300 -31.72 4.91 1.89
CA THR A 300 -30.29 5.27 1.88
C THR A 300 -29.39 4.24 1.19
N ALA A 301 -29.91 3.06 0.84
CA ALA A 301 -29.13 1.96 0.26
C ALA A 301 -29.73 1.46 -1.07
N CYS A 302 -29.49 2.18 -2.16
CA CYS A 302 -29.46 1.59 -3.50
C CYS A 302 -28.01 1.60 -3.97
N VAL A 303 -27.56 0.68 -4.83
CA VAL A 303 -26.16 0.65 -5.32
C VAL A 303 -25.75 1.98 -5.97
N CYS A 304 -26.69 2.71 -6.58
CA CYS A 304 -26.47 4.08 -7.06
C CYS A 304 -26.27 5.10 -5.93
N THR A 305 -26.95 4.92 -4.79
CA THR A 305 -26.70 5.68 -3.57
C THR A 305 -25.48 5.16 -2.83
N LEU A 306 -25.09 3.88 -2.88
CA LEU A 306 -23.92 3.37 -2.16
C LEU A 306 -22.60 3.89 -2.75
N ILE A 307 -22.59 4.23 -4.04
CA ILE A 307 -21.42 4.82 -4.72
C ILE A 307 -21.43 6.36 -4.60
N LEU A 308 -22.59 6.97 -4.36
CA LEU A 308 -22.73 8.42 -4.12
C LEU A 308 -22.89 8.79 -2.64
N ALA A 309 -23.07 7.81 -1.74
CA ALA A 309 -23.31 7.93 -0.29
C ALA A 309 -22.27 7.21 0.57
N LEU A 310 -21.21 6.72 -0.07
CA LEU A 310 -19.96 6.31 0.59
C LEU A 310 -18.77 7.05 -0.03
#